data_AF-A0A3C0QHA7-F1
#
_entry.id   AF-A0A3C0QHA7-F1
#
_cell.length_a   1.000
_cell.length_b   1.000
_cell.length_c   1.000
_cell.angle_alpha   90.00
_cell.angle_beta   90.00
_cell.angle_gamma   90.00
#
_symmetry.space_group_name_H-M   'P 1'
#
loop_
_entity.id
_entity.type
_entity.pdbx_description
1 polymer ?
#
loop_
_entity_poly.entity_id
_entity_poly.type
_entity_poly.pdbx_seq_one_letter_code
_entity_poly.pdbx_strand_id
1 'polypeptide(L)'
;IGFFYVLTLFIGLGAMTGGVVDITNNNMSAPLLAKSFGIALFAIISAIAFATVLGTVSGLIVASSGAVAHDLMDKFLKIRMSDKGKVFAGKITAIVVGCIAMVLGILFKGMNVSYLVGWAFAVAASANLPAILMILFWKRTTAKGVTSSIIVGLISSVTLILLSQKTFNEVYHLSHLHAPVQINNPAIISVPLSFLTLVIVSLITRKSTASNGEIASGELKKAEETAD
;
A
#
# COMPACT_ATOMS: atom_id res chain seq x y z
N ILE A 1 1.21 11.06 -11.11
CA ILE A 1 1.66 11.39 -9.73
C ILE A 1 2.72 12.50 -9.70
N GLY A 2 3.76 12.46 -10.55
CA GLY A 2 4.78 13.52 -10.58
C GLY A 2 4.20 14.92 -10.83
N PHE A 3 3.27 15.03 -11.78
CA PHE A 3 2.54 16.28 -12.05
C PHE A 3 1.80 16.83 -10.82
N PHE A 4 1.21 15.96 -9.98
CA PHE A 4 0.52 16.37 -8.77
C PHE A 4 1.48 17.02 -7.75
N TYR A 5 2.67 16.45 -7.57
CA TYR A 5 3.68 17.02 -6.67
C TYR A 5 4.22 18.36 -7.17
N VAL A 6 4.40 18.48 -8.49
CA VAL A 6 4.77 19.76 -9.13
C VAL A 6 3.68 20.81 -8.88
N LEU A 7 2.41 20.47 -9.09
CA LEU A 7 1.29 21.39 -8.86
C LEU A 7 1.18 21.81 -7.37
N THR A 8 1.37 20.87 -6.45
CA THR A 8 1.33 21.14 -5.00
C THR A 8 2.43 22.12 -4.58
N LEU A 9 3.62 22.03 -5.19
CA LEU A 9 4.70 22.99 -4.98
C LEU A 9 4.29 24.39 -5.44
N PHE A 10 3.72 24.54 -6.64
CA PHE A 10 3.26 25.83 -7.15
C PHE A 10 2.17 26.45 -6.26
N ILE A 11 1.23 25.65 -5.79
CA ILE A 11 0.17 26.11 -4.88
C ILE A 11 0.77 26.56 -3.53
N GLY A 12 1.70 25.80 -2.96
CA GLY A 12 2.37 26.16 -1.71
C GLY A 12 3.19 27.46 -1.85
N LEU A 13 3.92 27.61 -2.96
CA LEU A 13 4.65 28.84 -3.27
C LEU A 13 3.71 30.03 -3.46
N GLY A 14 2.59 29.84 -4.16
CA GLY A 14 1.56 30.87 -4.34
C GLY A 14 0.91 31.30 -3.03
N ALA A 15 0.63 30.36 -2.12
CA ALA A 15 0.14 30.68 -0.78
C ALA A 15 1.17 31.50 0.01
N MET A 16 2.47 31.16 -0.11
CA MET A 16 3.57 31.83 0.56
C MET A 16 3.76 33.27 0.07
N THR A 17 3.83 33.47 -1.24
CA THR A 17 3.97 34.82 -1.83
C THR A 17 2.72 35.66 -1.62
N GLY A 18 1.54 35.02 -1.53
CA GLY A 18 0.27 35.67 -1.20
C GLY A 18 0.07 35.98 0.29
N GLY A 19 0.98 35.57 1.18
CA GLY A 19 0.87 35.82 2.62
C GLY A 19 -0.27 35.09 3.33
N VAL A 20 -0.81 34.03 2.73
CA VAL A 20 -1.99 33.28 3.22
C VAL A 20 -1.65 31.88 3.72
N VAL A 21 -0.37 31.60 3.97
CA VAL A 21 0.07 30.32 4.55
C VAL A 21 -0.33 30.23 6.01
N ASP A 22 -0.98 29.13 6.37
CA ASP A 22 -1.14 28.72 7.75
C ASP A 22 0.10 27.93 8.19
N ILE A 23 0.93 28.55 9.03
CA ILE A 23 2.14 27.95 9.59
C ILE A 23 1.86 26.75 10.50
N THR A 24 0.61 26.57 10.95
CA THR A 24 0.18 25.46 11.78
C THR A 24 -0.44 24.31 10.98
N ASN A 25 -0.87 24.57 9.73
CA ASN A 25 -1.55 23.57 8.91
C ASN A 25 -1.24 23.70 7.42
N ASN A 26 -0.22 22.95 6.98
CA ASN A 26 0.20 22.90 5.57
C ASN A 26 -0.87 22.32 4.62
N ASN A 27 -1.84 21.54 5.13
CA ASN A 27 -2.91 20.95 4.31
C ASN A 27 -3.93 22.02 3.84
N MET A 28 -3.93 23.21 4.44
CA MET A 28 -4.84 24.32 4.12
C MET A 28 -4.32 25.29 3.06
N SER A 29 -3.13 25.05 2.51
CA SER A 29 -2.48 25.96 1.55
C SER A 29 -3.34 26.23 0.30
N ALA A 30 -3.96 25.19 -0.28
CA ALA A 30 -4.77 25.37 -1.50
C ALA A 30 -6.10 26.10 -1.24
N PRO A 31 -6.90 25.73 -0.21
CA PRO A 31 -8.10 26.48 0.12
C PRO A 31 -7.81 27.91 0.56
N LEU A 32 -6.76 28.17 1.36
CA LEU A 32 -6.42 29.52 1.80
C LEU A 32 -5.97 30.41 0.64
N LEU A 33 -5.21 29.85 -0.32
CA LEU A 33 -4.91 30.55 -1.56
C LEU A 33 -6.18 30.86 -2.35
N ALA A 34 -7.11 29.92 -2.50
CA ALA A 34 -8.40 30.20 -3.15
C ALA A 34 -9.18 31.32 -2.45
N LYS A 35 -9.15 31.34 -1.11
CA LYS A 35 -9.81 32.36 -0.30
C LYS A 35 -9.24 33.75 -0.52
N SER A 36 -7.94 33.89 -0.82
CA SER A 36 -7.33 35.19 -1.12
C SER A 36 -7.89 35.83 -2.39
N PHE A 37 -8.39 35.04 -3.33
CA PHE A 37 -9.07 35.52 -4.55
C PHE A 37 -10.59 35.70 -4.37
N GLY A 38 -11.17 35.23 -3.26
CA GLY A 38 -12.57 35.44 -2.91
C GLY A 38 -13.24 34.22 -2.27
N ILE A 39 -14.30 34.49 -1.50
CA ILE A 39 -15.07 33.47 -0.77
C ILE A 39 -15.77 32.49 -1.74
N ALA A 40 -16.21 32.98 -2.90
CA ALA A 40 -16.82 32.15 -3.93
C ALA A 40 -15.84 31.08 -4.46
N LEU A 41 -14.59 31.46 -4.76
CA LEU A 41 -13.56 30.52 -5.21
C LEU A 41 -13.17 29.52 -4.12
N PHE A 42 -13.05 29.97 -2.87
CA PHE A 42 -12.85 29.08 -1.73
C PHE A 42 -13.96 28.02 -1.62
N ALA A 43 -15.23 28.44 -1.70
CA ALA A 43 -16.37 27.54 -1.61
C ALA A 43 -16.41 26.53 -2.78
N ILE A 44 -16.18 27.00 -4.02
CA ILE A 44 -16.16 26.15 -5.22
C ILE A 44 -15.03 25.13 -5.13
N ILE A 45 -13.80 25.55 -4.84
CA ILE A 45 -12.64 24.63 -4.75
C ILE A 45 -12.83 23.63 -3.62
N SER A 46 -13.34 24.07 -2.46
CA SER A 46 -13.63 23.17 -1.33
C SER A 46 -14.71 22.15 -1.67
N ALA A 47 -15.77 22.57 -2.38
CA ALA A 47 -16.84 21.67 -2.82
C ALA A 47 -16.34 20.63 -3.83
N ILE A 48 -15.53 21.06 -4.82
CA ILE A 48 -14.93 20.15 -5.81
C ILE A 48 -13.99 19.15 -5.12
N ALA A 49 -13.14 19.62 -4.20
CA ALA A 49 -12.23 18.77 -3.44
C ALA A 49 -13.01 17.73 -2.63
N PHE A 50 -14.06 18.14 -1.92
CA PHE A 50 -14.92 17.26 -1.15
C PHE A 50 -15.62 16.21 -2.04
N ALA A 51 -16.24 16.63 -3.15
CA ALA A 51 -16.90 15.74 -4.08
C ALA A 51 -15.93 14.70 -4.69
N THR A 52 -14.72 15.14 -5.05
CA THR A 52 -13.67 14.27 -5.62
C THR A 52 -13.18 13.24 -4.59
N VAL A 53 -12.97 13.65 -3.33
CA VAL A 53 -12.58 12.73 -2.25
C VAL A 53 -13.67 11.68 -2.02
N LEU A 54 -14.94 12.08 -1.91
CA LEU A 54 -16.04 11.13 -1.76
C LEU A 54 -16.15 10.15 -2.93
N GLY A 55 -16.00 10.62 -4.16
CA GLY A 55 -16.01 9.77 -5.36
C GLY A 55 -14.89 8.73 -5.36
N THR A 56 -13.66 9.16 -5.05
CA THR A 56 -12.49 8.27 -5.01
C THR A 56 -12.56 7.27 -3.84
N VAL A 57 -12.97 7.72 -2.65
CA VAL A 57 -13.13 6.85 -1.47
C VAL A 57 -14.18 5.77 -1.74
N SER A 58 -15.32 6.12 -2.33
CA SER A 58 -16.35 5.14 -2.71
C SER A 58 -15.80 4.08 -3.67
N GLY A 59 -15.09 4.52 -4.72
CA GLY A 59 -14.45 3.60 -5.67
C GLY A 59 -13.46 2.64 -5.01
N LEU A 60 -12.61 3.15 -4.10
CA LEU A 60 -11.64 2.34 -3.36
C LEU A 60 -12.29 1.35 -2.38
N ILE A 61 -13.37 1.75 -1.70
CA ILE A 61 -14.14 0.86 -0.81
C ILE A 61 -14.76 -0.28 -1.61
N VAL A 62 -15.40 0.02 -2.74
CA VAL A 62 -16.01 -1.01 -3.61
C VAL A 62 -14.94 -1.96 -4.12
N ALA A 63 -13.82 -1.44 -4.63
CA ALA A 63 -12.70 -2.28 -5.09
C ALA A 63 -12.14 -3.17 -3.98
N SER A 64 -11.95 -2.63 -2.77
CA SER A 64 -11.46 -3.37 -1.61
C SER A 64 -12.45 -4.46 -1.18
N SER A 65 -13.74 -4.16 -1.18
CA SER A 65 -14.79 -5.11 -0.85
C SER A 65 -14.88 -6.27 -1.84
N GLY A 66 -14.67 -6.00 -3.14
CA GLY A 66 -14.60 -7.02 -4.18
C GLY A 66 -13.38 -7.91 -4.02
N ALA A 67 -12.20 -7.32 -3.78
CA ALA A 67 -10.98 -8.08 -3.53
C ALA A 67 -11.12 -9.01 -2.31
N VAL A 68 -11.70 -8.54 -1.21
CA VAL A 68 -11.89 -9.38 -0.01
C VAL A 68 -12.97 -10.44 -0.23
N ALA A 69 -14.11 -10.09 -0.84
CA ALA A 69 -15.19 -11.07 -1.08
C ALA A 69 -14.77 -12.18 -2.07
N HIS A 70 -14.06 -11.84 -3.15
CA HIS A 70 -13.67 -12.81 -4.17
C HIS A 70 -12.32 -13.46 -3.91
N ASP A 71 -11.29 -12.72 -3.52
CA ASP A 71 -9.96 -13.30 -3.35
C ASP A 71 -9.78 -13.92 -1.96
N LEU A 72 -10.29 -13.30 -0.89
CA LEU A 72 -10.14 -13.82 0.47
C LEU A 72 -11.24 -14.83 0.83
N MET A 73 -12.52 -14.48 0.68
CA MET A 73 -13.61 -15.37 1.13
C MET A 73 -13.85 -16.55 0.18
N ASP A 74 -13.93 -16.29 -1.13
CA ASP A 74 -14.25 -17.31 -2.13
C ASP A 74 -13.01 -18.16 -2.50
N LYS A 75 -11.91 -17.52 -2.95
CA LYS A 75 -10.71 -18.28 -3.38
C LYS A 75 -9.86 -18.82 -2.23
N PHE A 76 -9.56 -18.00 -1.22
CA PHE A 76 -8.63 -18.39 -0.15
C PHE A 76 -9.31 -19.22 0.94
N LEU A 77 -10.44 -18.77 1.48
CA LEU A 77 -11.19 -19.47 2.54
C LEU A 77 -12.17 -20.53 1.99
N LYS A 78 -12.42 -20.57 0.68
CA LYS A 78 -13.30 -21.55 0.01
C LYS A 78 -14.72 -21.60 0.61
N ILE A 79 -15.24 -20.47 1.06
CA ILE A 79 -16.58 -20.39 1.63
C ILE A 79 -17.59 -20.49 0.48
N ARG A 80 -18.31 -21.62 0.39
CA ARG A 80 -19.40 -21.78 -0.58
C ARG A 80 -20.57 -20.89 -0.20
N MET A 81 -20.71 -19.76 -0.89
CA MET A 81 -21.84 -18.83 -0.75
C MET A 81 -22.68 -18.80 -2.02
N SER A 82 -24.01 -18.66 -1.88
CA SER A 82 -24.89 -18.35 -3.02
C SER A 82 -24.59 -16.95 -3.58
N ASP A 83 -24.98 -16.65 -4.82
CA ASP A 83 -24.72 -15.34 -5.43
C ASP A 83 -25.28 -14.18 -4.60
N LYS A 84 -26.46 -14.36 -3.99
CA LYS A 84 -27.05 -13.39 -3.05
C LYS A 84 -26.19 -13.23 -1.78
N GLY A 85 -25.63 -14.33 -1.27
CA GLY A 85 -24.72 -14.31 -0.13
C GLY A 85 -23.39 -13.61 -0.43
N LYS A 86 -22.83 -13.76 -1.64
CA LYS A 86 -21.61 -13.06 -2.08
C LYS A 86 -21.81 -11.56 -2.13
N VAL A 87 -22.95 -11.10 -2.68
CA VAL A 87 -23.29 -9.67 -2.70
C VAL A 87 -23.44 -9.11 -1.28
N PHE A 88 -24.07 -9.85 -0.38
CA PHE A 88 -24.24 -9.43 1.01
C PHE A 88 -22.90 -9.37 1.76
N ALA A 89 -22.04 -10.36 1.59
CA ALA A 89 -20.69 -10.38 2.14
C ALA A 89 -19.84 -9.22 1.64
N GLY A 90 -19.93 -8.90 0.34
CA GLY A 90 -19.29 -7.71 -0.24
C GLY A 90 -19.78 -6.41 0.41
N LYS A 91 -21.09 -6.25 0.61
CA LYS A 91 -21.66 -5.07 1.30
C LYS A 91 -21.17 -4.93 2.74
N ILE A 92 -21.18 -6.02 3.52
CA ILE A 92 -20.65 -5.99 4.89
C ILE A 92 -19.17 -5.61 4.88
N THR A 93 -18.40 -6.20 3.98
CA THR A 93 -16.97 -5.90 3.86
C THR A 93 -16.73 -4.44 3.50
N ALA A 94 -17.53 -3.86 2.60
CA ALA A 94 -17.47 -2.44 2.27
C ALA A 94 -17.69 -1.55 3.51
N ILE A 95 -18.68 -1.90 4.35
CA ILE A 95 -18.95 -1.19 5.61
C ILE A 95 -17.75 -1.31 6.56
N VAL A 96 -17.22 -2.51 6.75
CA VAL A 96 -16.07 -2.75 7.65
C VAL A 96 -14.83 -1.99 7.19
N VAL A 97 -14.49 -2.07 5.90
CA VAL A 97 -13.36 -1.34 5.31
C VAL A 97 -13.57 0.17 5.43
N GLY A 98 -14.79 0.66 5.20
CA GLY A 98 -15.14 2.08 5.37
C GLY A 98 -14.97 2.55 6.82
N CYS A 99 -15.44 1.77 7.80
CA CYS A 99 -15.26 2.06 9.22
C CYS A 99 -13.77 2.11 9.60
N ILE A 100 -12.97 1.14 9.15
CA ILE A 100 -11.51 1.14 9.40
C ILE A 100 -10.86 2.38 8.79
N ALA A 101 -11.18 2.71 7.53
CA ALA A 101 -10.65 3.90 6.87
C ALA A 101 -11.03 5.20 7.60
N MET A 102 -12.26 5.28 8.13
CA MET A 102 -12.72 6.42 8.91
C MET A 102 -11.94 6.57 10.23
N VAL A 103 -11.76 5.47 10.98
CA VAL A 103 -11.00 5.47 12.23
C VAL A 103 -9.55 5.88 11.99
N LEU A 104 -8.90 5.32 10.97
CA LEU A 104 -7.53 5.70 10.60
C LEU A 104 -7.45 7.17 10.15
N GLY A 105 -8.44 7.67 9.41
CA GLY A 105 -8.51 9.08 9.01
C GLY A 105 -8.60 10.04 10.21
N ILE A 106 -9.38 9.67 11.24
CA ILE A 106 -9.50 10.46 12.47
C ILE A 106 -8.17 10.44 13.25
N LEU A 107 -7.52 9.28 13.34
CA LEU A 107 -6.25 9.12 14.05
C LEU A 107 -5.13 9.97 13.43
N PHE A 108 -5.10 10.08 12.10
CA PHE A 108 -4.05 10.80 11.37
C PHE A 108 -4.44 12.21 10.90
N LYS A 109 -5.54 12.80 11.40
CA LYS A 109 -6.07 14.10 10.93
C LYS A 109 -5.09 15.28 11.04
N GLY A 110 -4.13 15.22 11.96
CA GLY A 110 -3.11 16.26 12.16
C GLY A 110 -1.90 16.12 11.24
N MET A 111 -1.75 14.97 10.57
CA MET A 111 -0.62 14.73 9.70
C MET A 111 -0.81 15.39 8.33
N ASN A 112 0.30 15.82 7.73
CA ASN A 112 0.25 16.32 6.37
C ASN A 112 -0.05 15.18 5.38
N VAL A 113 -1.05 15.40 4.52
CA VAL A 113 -1.61 14.39 3.62
C VAL A 113 -0.57 13.88 2.62
N SER A 114 0.37 14.72 2.19
CA SER A 114 1.46 14.30 1.30
C SER A 114 2.36 13.25 1.93
N TYR A 115 2.53 13.26 3.27
CA TYR A 115 3.29 12.21 3.96
C TYR A 115 2.50 10.90 4.03
N LEU A 116 1.20 10.96 4.36
CA LEU A 116 0.34 9.76 4.39
C LEU A 116 0.29 9.07 3.03
N VAL A 117 0.17 9.87 1.96
CA VAL A 117 0.23 9.38 0.57
C VAL A 117 1.62 8.79 0.28
N GLY A 118 2.70 9.43 0.74
CA GLY A 118 4.06 8.92 0.62
C GLY A 118 4.25 7.56 1.30
N TRP A 119 3.71 7.36 2.50
CA TRP A 119 3.72 6.08 3.21
C TRP A 119 2.92 5.01 2.47
N ALA A 120 1.71 5.34 2.00
CA ALA A 120 0.90 4.41 1.22
C ALA A 120 1.63 3.93 -0.06
N PHE A 121 2.29 4.85 -0.78
CA PHE A 121 3.11 4.49 -1.94
C PHE A 121 4.35 3.69 -1.57
N ALA A 122 5.02 4.00 -0.45
CA ALA A 122 6.16 3.23 0.00
C ALA A 122 5.79 1.77 0.29
N VAL A 123 4.66 1.54 0.96
CA VAL A 123 4.13 0.20 1.23
C VAL A 123 3.75 -0.50 -0.07
N ALA A 124 2.99 0.16 -0.94
CA ALA A 124 2.55 -0.39 -2.22
C ALA A 124 3.74 -0.75 -3.13
N ALA A 125 4.74 0.11 -3.22
CA ALA A 125 5.95 -0.15 -3.99
C ALA A 125 6.74 -1.32 -3.42
N SER A 126 6.89 -1.41 -2.09
CA SER A 126 7.67 -2.48 -1.45
C SER A 126 7.04 -3.86 -1.63
N ALA A 127 5.72 -3.94 -1.63
CA ALA A 127 5.00 -5.19 -1.84
C ALA A 127 4.90 -5.59 -3.32
N ASN A 128 4.50 -4.65 -4.19
CA ASN A 128 4.05 -5.00 -5.54
C ASN A 128 5.14 -4.88 -6.61
N LEU A 129 6.02 -3.87 -6.50
CA LEU A 129 6.99 -3.57 -7.57
C LEU A 129 8.02 -4.71 -7.75
N PRO A 130 8.63 -5.26 -6.69
CA PRO A 130 9.52 -6.43 -6.81
C PRO A 130 8.84 -7.64 -7.45
N ALA A 131 7.62 -7.95 -7.01
CA ALA A 131 6.85 -9.08 -7.51
C ALA A 131 6.57 -8.96 -9.02
N ILE A 132 6.00 -7.83 -9.45
CA ILE A 132 5.63 -7.61 -10.85
C ILE A 132 6.86 -7.59 -11.74
N LEU A 133 7.92 -6.86 -11.37
CA LEU A 133 9.15 -6.79 -12.18
C LEU A 133 9.80 -8.16 -12.35
N MET A 134 9.89 -8.96 -11.28
CA MET A 134 10.53 -10.27 -11.36
C MET A 134 9.69 -11.27 -12.15
N ILE A 135 8.36 -11.21 -12.07
CA ILE A 135 7.49 -12.05 -12.91
C ILE A 135 7.66 -11.70 -14.39
N LEU A 136 7.79 -10.41 -14.74
CA LEU A 136 7.90 -9.97 -16.14
C LEU A 136 9.29 -10.17 -16.74
N PHE A 137 10.36 -9.87 -16.00
CA PHE A 137 11.73 -9.83 -16.54
C PHE A 137 12.57 -11.06 -16.17
N TRP A 138 12.16 -11.87 -15.19
CA TRP A 138 12.96 -12.99 -14.73
C TRP A 138 12.21 -14.33 -14.81
N LYS A 139 12.62 -15.16 -15.76
CA LYS A 139 12.06 -16.51 -15.99
C LYS A 139 12.23 -17.49 -14.80
N ARG A 140 12.99 -17.12 -13.77
CA ARG A 140 13.29 -17.96 -12.60
C ARG A 140 12.41 -17.62 -11.38
N THR A 141 11.36 -16.83 -11.56
CA THR A 141 10.47 -16.40 -10.49
C THR A 141 9.52 -17.52 -10.07
N THR A 142 9.47 -17.83 -8.77
CA THR A 142 8.62 -18.88 -8.19
C THR A 142 7.46 -18.29 -7.40
N ALA A 143 6.33 -18.99 -7.34
CA ALA A 143 5.14 -18.55 -6.59
C ALA A 143 5.46 -18.29 -5.11
N LYS A 144 6.23 -19.19 -4.46
CA LYS A 144 6.67 -19.01 -3.06
C LYS A 144 7.59 -17.79 -2.87
N GLY A 145 8.48 -17.52 -3.84
CA GLY A 145 9.35 -16.34 -3.82
C GLY A 145 8.55 -15.03 -3.91
N VAL A 146 7.54 -15.00 -4.77
CA VAL A 146 6.64 -13.84 -4.91
C VAL A 146 5.84 -13.59 -3.63
N THR A 147 5.20 -14.62 -3.08
CA THR A 147 4.42 -14.47 -1.83
C THR A 147 5.30 -14.02 -0.66
N SER A 148 6.50 -14.60 -0.52
CA SER A 148 7.43 -14.22 0.54
C SER A 148 7.93 -12.79 0.40
N SER A 149 8.20 -12.34 -0.84
CA SER A 149 8.58 -10.96 -1.14
C SER A 149 7.47 -9.96 -0.80
N ILE A 150 6.22 -10.24 -1.18
CA ILE A 150 5.08 -9.39 -0.85
C ILE A 150 4.94 -9.25 0.68
N ILE A 151 5.02 -10.37 1.41
CA ILE A 151 4.91 -10.38 2.88
C ILE A 151 6.06 -9.61 3.52
N VAL A 152 7.31 -9.88 3.13
CA VAL A 152 8.48 -9.20 3.70
C VAL A 152 8.50 -7.71 3.32
N GLY A 153 8.13 -7.35 2.09
CA GLY A 153 7.99 -5.97 1.66
C GLY A 153 6.93 -5.20 2.43
N LEU A 154 5.77 -5.83 2.67
CA LEU A 154 4.69 -5.26 3.49
C LEU A 154 5.13 -5.08 4.95
N ILE A 155 5.62 -6.15 5.60
CA ILE A 155 6.00 -6.13 7.01
C ILE A 155 7.16 -5.15 7.23
N SER A 156 8.20 -5.19 6.40
CA SER A 156 9.34 -4.28 6.52
C SER A 156 8.94 -2.82 6.32
N SER A 157 8.12 -2.52 5.30
CA SER A 157 7.69 -1.15 5.05
C SER A 157 6.82 -0.60 6.20
N VAL A 158 5.84 -1.38 6.67
CA VAL A 158 4.99 -0.99 7.81
C VAL A 158 5.83 -0.84 9.08
N THR A 159 6.74 -1.78 9.36
CA THR A 159 7.63 -1.71 10.53
C THR A 159 8.50 -0.45 10.49
N LEU A 160 9.11 -0.14 9.35
CA LEU A 160 9.93 1.07 9.19
C LEU A 160 9.11 2.36 9.31
N ILE A 161 7.86 2.36 8.83
CA ILE A 161 6.94 3.49 9.04
C ILE A 161 6.63 3.66 10.52
N LEU A 162 6.27 2.58 11.21
CA LEU A 162 5.90 2.62 12.62
C LEU A 162 7.08 2.98 13.53
N LEU A 163 8.30 2.56 13.19
CA LEU A 163 9.53 2.90 13.90
C LEU A 163 10.15 4.24 13.47
N SER A 164 9.52 4.96 12.53
CA SER A 164 10.02 6.25 12.06
C SER A 164 9.82 7.34 13.11
N GLN A 165 10.78 8.26 13.23
CA GLN A 165 10.70 9.45 14.10
C GLN A 165 9.39 10.23 13.91
N LYS A 166 8.88 10.31 12.67
CA LYS A 166 7.60 10.99 12.40
C LYS A 166 6.42 10.31 13.08
N THR A 167 6.35 8.99 13.07
CA THR A 167 5.27 8.25 13.76
C THR A 167 5.41 8.41 15.26
N PHE A 168 6.63 8.37 15.79
CA PHE A 168 6.88 8.61 17.21
C PHE A 168 6.42 9.99 17.67
N ASN A 169 6.70 11.03 16.89
CA ASN A 169 6.32 12.39 17.24
C ASN A 169 4.82 12.66 17.03
N GLU A 170 4.26 12.26 15.88
CA GLU A 170 2.92 12.68 15.43
C GLU A 170 1.81 11.70 15.86
N VAL A 171 2.14 10.42 16.05
CA VAL A 171 1.16 9.35 16.31
C VAL A 171 1.26 8.83 17.73
N TYR A 172 2.48 8.60 18.22
CA TYR A 172 2.70 8.16 19.60
C TYR A 172 2.85 9.32 20.60
N HIS A 173 2.96 10.57 20.12
CA HIS A 173 3.19 11.76 20.95
C HIS A 173 4.44 11.65 21.86
N LEU A 174 5.42 10.83 21.48
CA LEU A 174 6.67 10.58 22.21
C LEU A 174 7.82 11.42 21.62
N SER A 175 7.66 12.74 21.63
CA SER A 175 8.59 13.71 21.03
C SER A 175 9.98 13.76 21.68
N HIS A 176 10.17 13.14 22.84
CA HIS A 176 11.43 13.14 23.59
C HIS A 176 12.30 11.89 23.37
N LEU A 177 11.80 10.87 22.67
CA LEU A 177 12.58 9.68 22.36
C LEU A 177 13.13 9.74 20.93
N HIS A 178 14.43 9.44 20.79
CA HIS A 178 15.00 9.15 19.48
C HIS A 178 14.49 7.78 19.02
N ALA A 179 13.73 7.78 17.93
CA ALA A 179 13.25 6.58 17.31
C ALA A 179 14.41 5.79 16.67
N PRO A 180 14.33 4.45 16.65
CA PRO A 180 15.40 3.62 16.10
C PRO A 180 15.69 3.86 14.61
N VAL A 181 14.72 4.40 13.86
CA VAL A 181 14.85 4.69 12.44
C VAL A 181 14.53 6.16 12.16
N GLN A 182 15.57 6.95 11.92
CA GLN A 182 15.45 8.37 11.56
C GLN A 182 15.15 8.59 10.06
N ILE A 183 15.01 7.51 9.30
CA ILE A 183 14.77 7.58 7.86
C ILE A 183 13.30 7.88 7.63
N ASN A 184 13.03 9.07 7.10
CA ASN A 184 11.67 9.52 6.77
C ASN A 184 11.10 8.85 5.51
N ASN A 185 11.93 8.15 4.73
CA ASN A 185 11.52 7.47 3.50
C ASN A 185 11.77 5.95 3.59
N PRO A 186 10.79 5.17 4.08
CA PRO A 186 10.93 3.73 4.33
C PRO A 186 11.18 2.93 3.04
N ALA A 187 10.71 3.43 1.88
CA ALA A 187 10.84 2.77 0.60
C ALA A 187 12.30 2.53 0.17
N ILE A 188 13.23 3.39 0.63
CA ILE A 188 14.67 3.27 0.29
C ILE A 188 15.24 1.94 0.80
N ILE A 189 14.72 1.43 1.92
CA ILE A 189 15.20 0.18 2.53
C ILE A 189 14.23 -0.97 2.24
N SER A 190 12.92 -0.76 2.37
CA SER A 190 11.95 -1.85 2.22
C SER A 190 11.85 -2.39 0.79
N VAL A 191 12.04 -1.55 -0.24
CA VAL A 191 11.99 -2.00 -1.64
C VAL A 191 13.18 -2.91 -1.97
N PRO A 192 14.45 -2.52 -1.73
CA PRO A 192 15.58 -3.43 -1.93
C PRO A 192 15.50 -4.71 -1.10
N LEU A 193 15.03 -4.62 0.15
CA LEU A 193 14.90 -5.78 1.03
C LEU A 193 13.88 -6.79 0.48
N SER A 194 12.75 -6.30 -0.02
CA SER A 194 11.74 -7.12 -0.68
C SER A 194 12.27 -7.79 -1.95
N PHE A 195 13.03 -7.05 -2.76
CA PHE A 195 13.66 -7.57 -3.98
C PHE A 195 14.70 -8.66 -3.66
N LEU A 196 15.55 -8.43 -2.65
CA LEU A 196 16.54 -9.39 -2.19
C LEU A 196 15.88 -10.68 -1.67
N THR A 197 14.81 -10.53 -0.89
CA THR A 197 14.03 -11.67 -0.36
C THR A 197 13.44 -12.49 -1.51
N LEU A 198 12.88 -11.83 -2.54
CA LEU A 198 12.37 -12.51 -3.73
C LEU A 198 13.48 -13.33 -4.40
N VAL A 199 14.64 -12.73 -4.64
CA VAL A 199 15.78 -13.40 -5.27
C VAL A 199 16.21 -14.63 -4.46
N ILE A 200 16.45 -14.47 -3.16
CA ILE A 200 16.96 -15.54 -2.30
C ILE A 200 15.95 -16.70 -2.23
N VAL A 201 14.68 -16.40 -1.91
CA VAL A 201 13.64 -17.44 -1.77
C VAL A 201 13.36 -18.12 -3.10
N SER A 202 13.40 -17.39 -4.22
CA SER A 202 13.18 -17.99 -5.53
C SER A 202 14.31 -18.92 -5.96
N LEU A 203 15.56 -18.59 -5.62
CA LEU A 203 16.72 -19.47 -5.88
C LEU A 203 16.68 -20.73 -5.01
N ILE A 204 16.35 -20.59 -3.72
CA ILE A 204 16.27 -21.72 -2.77
C ILE A 204 15.11 -22.65 -3.16
N THR A 205 13.93 -22.09 -3.44
CA THR A 205 12.74 -22.88 -3.77
C THR A 205 12.94 -23.65 -5.08
N ARG A 206 13.58 -23.04 -6.08
CA ARG A 206 13.86 -23.70 -7.36
C ARG A 206 14.78 -24.91 -7.21
N LYS A 207 15.78 -24.84 -6.31
CA LYS A 207 16.66 -25.98 -5.99
C LYS A 207 15.86 -27.15 -5.40
N SER A 208 14.85 -26.86 -4.58
CA SER A 208 13.96 -27.87 -4.01
C SER A 208 13.00 -28.49 -5.06
N THR A 209 12.42 -27.70 -5.96
CA THR A 209 11.53 -28.24 -7.01
C THR A 209 12.29 -29.09 -8.04
N ALA A 210 13.52 -28.69 -8.41
CA ALA A 210 14.37 -29.48 -9.30
C ALA A 210 14.81 -30.81 -8.66
N SER A 211 15.24 -30.77 -7.40
CA SER A 211 15.65 -31.96 -6.64
C SER A 211 14.51 -32.97 -6.45
N ASN A 212 13.29 -32.51 -6.18
CA ASN A 212 12.13 -33.41 -6.04
C ASN A 212 11.68 -34.00 -7.39
N GLY A 213 11.87 -33.27 -8.49
CA GLY A 213 11.60 -33.76 -9.84
C GLY A 213 12.55 -34.88 -10.27
N GLU A 214 13.85 -34.74 -9.99
CA GLU A 214 14.84 -35.79 -10.28
C GLU A 214 14.61 -37.07 -9.46
N ILE A 215 14.24 -36.94 -8.18
CA ILE A 215 13.94 -38.10 -7.32
C ILE A 215 12.68 -38.83 -7.82
N ALA A 216 11.60 -38.11 -8.12
CA ALA A 216 10.37 -38.72 -8.63
C ALA A 216 10.57 -39.39 -10.02
N SER A 217 11.41 -38.80 -10.87
CA SER A 217 11.75 -39.38 -12.18
C SER A 217 12.58 -40.66 -12.05
N GLY A 218 13.48 -40.70 -11.05
CA GLY A 218 14.30 -41.88 -10.75
C GLY A 218 13.48 -43.04 -10.16
N GLU A 219 12.47 -42.75 -9.34
CA GLU A 219 11.57 -43.78 -8.80
C GLU A 219 10.62 -44.34 -9.87
N LEU A 220 10.11 -43.50 -10.78
CA LEU A 220 9.28 -43.95 -11.89
C LEU A 220 10.04 -44.86 -12.86
N LYS A 221 11.30 -44.52 -13.19
CA LYS A 221 12.15 -45.39 -14.03
C LYS A 221 12.46 -46.73 -13.36
N LYS A 222 12.74 -46.73 -12.06
CA LYS A 222 12.95 -47.98 -11.30
C LYS A 222 11.69 -48.85 -11.27
N ALA A 223 10.51 -48.25 -11.15
CA ALA A 223 9.25 -48.98 -11.15
C ALA A 223 8.95 -49.64 -12.51
N GLU A 224 9.25 -48.97 -13.63
CA GLU A 224 9.17 -49.56 -14.98
C GLU A 224 10.15 -50.73 -15.16
N GLU A 225 11.39 -50.60 -14.67
CA GLU A 225 12.43 -51.63 -14.84
C GLU A 225 12.20 -52.90 -14.00
N THR A 226 11.38 -52.82 -12.94
CA THR A 226 10.98 -53.97 -12.10
C THR A 226 9.67 -54.63 -12.54
N ALA A 227 9.00 -54.08 -13.55
CA ALA A 227 7.72 -54.59 -14.06
C ALA A 227 7.88 -55.50 -15.31
N ASP A 228 9.09 -55.61 -15.85
CA ASP A 228 9.53 -56.60 -16.86
C ASP A 228 10.25 -57.79 -16.20
#